data_AF-A0AAW2GUJ1-F1
#
_entry.id   AF-A0AAW2GUJ1-F1
#
_cell.length_a   1.000
_cell.length_b   1.000
_cell.length_c   1.000
_cell.angle_alpha   90.00
_cell.angle_beta   90.00
_cell.angle_gamma   90.00
#
_symmetry.space_group_name_H-M   'P 1'
#
loop_
_entity.id
_entity.type
_entity.pdbx_description
1 polymer ?
#
loop_
_entity_poly.entity_id
_entity_poly.type
_entity_poly.pdbx_seq_one_letter_code
_entity_poly.pdbx_strand_id
1 'polypeptide(L)'
;MSNEETSADRNVEIWKIKKLIKSLEMARGNGTSMISLIIPPKDQISRVSKMLADEFGTASNIKSRVNRLSVLGAITSVQHRLKLYTKVPPNGLVIYCGTIVTEEGKEKKVNIDFEPFKPINTSLYLCDNKFHTEALTALLADDNKFGFIVMDGNGALFGTLQGNTREVLHKFTVDLPKKHGRGGQSALRFARLRMEKRHNYVRKVAEVATQLYITNDKPNIAGLILAGSADFKTELSQSDMFDPRLQAKVIKLVDVSYGGENGFNQAIELAAESLQNVKFIQEKKLIGRYFDEISQETGKYCFGVEDTLRALELGSVETLICWENLDIQRYVLKNHTNAEEKVLHLTPEQEKDKTHFTDKESGVELELVECQPLLEWLANNYKSFGATLEIITDKSQEGSQFVRGFGGIGGILRYKVDFQSMQLDDIETDGIDLDDY
;
A
#
# COMPACT_ATOMS: atom_id res chain seq x y z
N MET A 1 15.37 -7.82 -17.04
CA MET A 1 14.05 -7.16 -17.00
C MET A 1 13.93 -6.55 -15.63
N SER A 2 14.05 -5.23 -15.53
CA SER A 2 14.02 -4.50 -14.26
C SER A 2 12.62 -4.58 -13.66
N ASN A 3 12.49 -5.24 -12.49
CA ASN A 3 11.33 -5.13 -11.61
C ASN A 3 11.18 -3.66 -11.18
N GLU A 4 10.45 -2.86 -11.96
CA GLU A 4 9.86 -1.64 -11.43
C GLU A 4 8.59 -2.09 -10.69
N GLU A 5 8.67 -2.18 -9.36
CA GLU A 5 7.49 -2.40 -8.52
C GLU A 5 6.47 -1.28 -8.80
N THR A 6 5.26 -1.69 -9.20
CA THR A 6 4.19 -0.75 -9.51
C THR A 6 3.71 -0.12 -8.21
N SER A 7 3.18 1.11 -8.25
CA SER A 7 2.59 1.74 -7.05
C SER A 7 1.51 0.88 -6.39
N ALA A 8 0.78 0.08 -7.18
CA ALA A 8 -0.19 -0.90 -6.72
C ALA A 8 0.47 -2.02 -5.90
N ASP A 9 1.58 -2.60 -6.39
CA ASP A 9 2.31 -3.67 -5.71
C ASP A 9 2.79 -3.22 -4.32
N ARG A 10 3.29 -1.98 -4.23
CA ARG A 10 3.67 -1.37 -2.97
C ARG A 10 2.50 -1.19 -2.02
N ASN A 11 1.30 -0.83 -2.52
CA ASN A 11 0.10 -0.72 -1.69
C ASN A 11 -0.30 -2.09 -1.11
N VAL A 12 -0.15 -3.17 -1.88
CA VAL A 12 -0.40 -4.54 -1.42
C VAL A 12 0.58 -4.94 -0.32
N GLU A 13 1.87 -4.63 -0.46
CA GLU A 13 2.87 -4.89 0.59
C GLU A 13 2.58 -4.10 1.86
N ILE A 14 2.21 -2.82 1.73
CA ILE A 14 1.79 -1.97 2.86
C ILE A 14 0.57 -2.58 3.56
N TRP A 15 -0.41 -3.09 2.80
CA TRP A 15 -1.57 -3.76 3.38
C TRP A 15 -1.19 -5.04 4.13
N LYS A 16 -0.31 -5.89 3.57
CA LYS A 16 0.19 -7.09 4.25
C LYS A 16 0.87 -6.74 5.58
N ILE A 17 1.73 -5.71 5.58
CA ILE A 17 2.41 -5.22 6.78
C ILE A 17 1.39 -4.69 7.79
N LYS A 18 0.37 -3.91 7.37
CA LYS A 18 -0.71 -3.43 8.25
C LYS A 18 -1.48 -4.57 8.91
N LYS A 19 -1.86 -5.58 8.13
CA LYS A 19 -2.57 -6.75 8.65
C LYS A 19 -1.70 -7.53 9.63
N LEU A 20 -0.42 -7.70 9.31
CA LEU A 20 0.56 -8.34 10.18
C LEU A 20 0.70 -7.58 11.50
N ILE A 21 0.87 -6.24 11.47
CA ILE A 21 0.94 -5.42 12.69
C ILE A 21 -0.33 -5.57 13.53
N LYS A 22 -1.52 -5.52 12.91
CA LYS A 22 -2.78 -5.71 13.61
C LYS A 22 -2.82 -7.08 14.31
N SER A 23 -2.34 -8.14 13.65
CA SER A 23 -2.25 -9.48 14.26
C SER A 23 -1.23 -9.54 15.41
N LEU A 24 -0.10 -8.84 15.29
CA LEU A 24 0.95 -8.77 16.31
C LEU A 24 0.52 -7.96 17.54
N GLU A 25 -0.27 -6.90 17.35
CA GLU A 25 -0.80 -6.07 18.43
C GLU A 25 -1.92 -6.76 19.22
N MET A 26 -2.74 -7.58 18.54
CA MET A 26 -3.77 -8.40 19.20
C MET A 26 -3.16 -9.58 19.96
N ALA A 27 -2.01 -10.08 19.51
CA ALA A 27 -1.30 -11.17 20.16
C ALA A 27 -0.81 -10.77 21.56
N ARG A 28 -1.30 -11.48 22.60
CA ARG A 28 -0.82 -11.34 23.98
C ARG A 28 -0.24 -12.67 24.48
N GLY A 29 0.93 -12.56 25.11
CA GLY A 29 1.60 -13.69 25.77
C GLY A 29 1.33 -13.72 27.27
N ASN A 30 1.38 -14.94 27.83
CA ASN A 30 1.39 -15.14 29.28
C ASN A 30 2.81 -14.99 29.83
N GLY A 31 3.20 -13.76 30.17
CA GLY A 31 4.53 -13.45 30.75
C GLY A 31 5.48 -12.79 29.76
N THR A 32 6.78 -12.77 30.08
CA THR A 32 7.82 -12.08 29.31
C THR A 32 8.45 -13.01 28.28
N SER A 33 7.71 -13.45 27.28
CA SER A 33 8.19 -14.43 26.28
C SER A 33 8.08 -13.93 24.83
N MET A 34 7.72 -12.66 24.64
CA MET A 34 7.53 -12.04 23.33
C MET A 34 8.75 -11.20 22.99
N ILE A 35 9.55 -11.68 22.04
CA ILE A 35 10.76 -11.01 21.55
C ILE A 35 10.41 -10.23 20.30
N SER A 36 10.68 -8.93 20.35
CA SER A 36 10.67 -8.02 19.20
C SER A 36 12.12 -7.65 18.88
N LEU A 37 12.62 -8.05 17.71
CA LEU A 37 13.99 -7.78 17.26
C LEU A 37 13.97 -7.07 15.92
N ILE A 38 14.55 -5.87 15.86
CA ILE A 38 14.69 -5.04 14.66
C ILE A 38 16.16 -4.73 14.46
N ILE A 39 16.66 -5.08 13.27
CA ILE A 39 18.05 -4.92 12.88
C ILE A 39 18.12 -3.91 11.73
N PRO A 40 18.81 -2.78 11.90
CA PRO A 40 18.92 -1.77 10.85
C PRO A 40 19.81 -2.26 9.71
N PRO A 41 19.64 -1.71 8.50
CA PRO A 41 20.49 -2.06 7.39
C PRO A 41 21.93 -1.64 7.69
N LYS A 42 22.88 -2.43 7.17
CA LYS A 42 24.34 -2.31 7.41
C LYS A 42 24.85 -2.82 8.77
N ASP A 43 23.99 -3.19 9.73
CA ASP A 43 24.46 -3.87 10.94
C ASP A 43 24.90 -5.31 10.60
N GLN A 44 25.72 -5.90 11.47
CA GLN A 44 26.25 -7.25 11.30
C GLN A 44 25.43 -8.27 12.07
N ILE A 45 25.02 -9.36 11.40
CA ILE A 45 24.30 -10.47 12.03
C ILE A 45 25.09 -11.09 13.18
N SER A 46 26.42 -11.15 13.08
CA SER A 46 27.31 -11.67 14.12
C SER A 46 27.17 -10.91 15.45
N ARG A 47 27.00 -9.58 15.39
CA ARG A 47 26.80 -8.72 16.57
C ARG A 47 25.50 -9.09 17.29
N VAL A 48 24.42 -9.25 16.54
CA VAL A 48 23.10 -9.62 17.07
C VAL A 48 23.10 -11.07 17.58
N SER A 49 23.75 -11.99 16.88
CA SER A 49 23.90 -13.39 17.33
C SER A 49 24.66 -13.48 18.64
N LYS A 50 25.68 -12.64 18.86
CA LYS A 50 26.41 -12.56 20.13
C LYS A 50 25.51 -12.01 21.24
N MET A 51 24.80 -10.90 20.98
CA MET A 51 23.83 -10.33 21.93
C MET A 51 22.80 -11.38 22.37
N LEU A 52 22.21 -12.12 21.44
CA LEU A 52 21.24 -13.18 21.76
C LEU A 52 21.86 -14.33 22.58
N ALA A 53 23.14 -14.63 22.39
CA ALA A 53 23.84 -15.64 23.20
C ALA A 53 24.09 -15.15 24.63
N ASP A 54 24.44 -13.88 24.80
CA ASP A 54 24.61 -13.24 26.10
C ASP A 54 23.26 -13.20 26.86
N GLU A 55 22.17 -12.83 26.16
CA GLU A 55 20.80 -12.82 26.70
C GLU A 55 20.29 -14.23 27.05
N PHE A 56 20.69 -15.26 26.31
CA PHE A 56 20.40 -16.64 26.66
C PHE A 56 21.08 -17.04 27.99
N GLY A 57 22.32 -16.58 28.20
CA GLY A 57 23.07 -16.78 29.44
C GLY A 57 22.43 -16.09 30.64
N THR A 58 21.98 -14.84 30.48
CA THR A 58 21.30 -14.10 31.56
C THR A 58 19.92 -14.70 31.88
N ALA A 59 19.15 -15.10 30.85
CA ALA A 59 17.85 -15.74 31.01
C ALA A 59 17.93 -17.08 31.77
N SER A 60 19.06 -17.78 31.73
CA SER A 60 19.27 -19.04 32.46
C SER A 60 19.22 -18.85 33.99
N ASN A 61 19.48 -17.64 34.49
CA ASN A 61 19.46 -17.29 35.91
C ASN A 61 18.04 -16.98 36.45
N ILE A 62 17.00 -17.01 35.59
CA ILE A 62 15.62 -16.78 36.02
C ILE A 62 15.18 -17.91 36.97
N LYS A 63 14.68 -17.52 38.16
CA LYS A 63 14.27 -18.46 39.23
C LYS A 63 12.99 -19.24 38.89
N SER A 64 12.03 -18.59 38.22
CA SER A 64 10.77 -19.23 37.83
C SER A 64 11.02 -20.22 36.69
N ARG A 65 10.77 -21.52 36.94
CA ARG A 65 11.01 -22.59 35.96
C ARG A 65 10.22 -22.37 34.66
N VAL A 66 8.95 -21.98 34.77
CA VAL A 66 8.05 -21.78 33.62
C VAL A 66 8.48 -20.57 32.79
N ASN A 67 8.74 -19.43 33.45
CA ASN A 67 9.19 -18.22 32.73
C ASN A 67 10.56 -18.42 32.08
N ARG A 68 11.49 -19.08 32.77
CA ARG A 68 12.81 -19.41 32.24
C ARG A 68 12.71 -20.25 30.96
N LEU A 69 11.93 -21.33 30.97
CA LEU A 69 11.76 -22.18 29.78
C LEU A 69 11.14 -21.42 28.61
N SER A 70 10.19 -20.52 28.89
CA SER A 70 9.53 -19.71 27.87
C SER A 70 10.49 -18.72 27.21
N VAL A 71 11.27 -17.98 28.01
CA VAL A 71 12.29 -17.03 27.51
C VAL A 71 13.38 -17.76 26.72
N LEU A 72 13.93 -18.85 27.26
CA LEU A 72 14.96 -19.63 26.57
C LEU A 72 14.44 -20.21 25.24
N GLY A 73 13.21 -20.68 25.23
CA GLY A 73 12.55 -21.18 24.01
C GLY A 73 12.37 -20.09 22.95
N ALA A 74 11.98 -18.87 23.35
CA ALA A 74 11.84 -17.73 22.45
C ALA A 74 13.20 -17.30 21.87
N ILE A 75 14.23 -17.13 22.71
CA ILE A 75 15.59 -16.75 22.25
C ILE A 75 16.15 -17.81 21.30
N THR A 76 15.98 -19.10 21.62
CA THR A 76 16.41 -20.20 20.74
C THR A 76 15.72 -20.13 19.38
N SER A 77 14.42 -19.82 19.36
CA SER A 77 13.65 -19.67 18.11
C SER A 77 14.16 -18.51 17.25
N VAL A 78 14.46 -17.35 17.85
CA VAL A 78 15.07 -16.21 17.16
C VAL A 78 16.45 -16.57 16.62
N GLN A 79 17.29 -17.24 17.40
CA GLN A 79 18.62 -17.67 16.96
C GLN A 79 18.55 -18.63 15.76
N HIS A 80 17.58 -19.55 15.74
CA HIS A 80 17.37 -20.44 14.60
C HIS A 80 16.93 -19.69 13.34
N ARG A 81 16.06 -18.68 13.47
CA ARG A 81 15.66 -17.81 12.34
C ARG A 81 16.82 -16.97 11.84
N LEU A 82 17.57 -16.36 12.74
CA LEU A 82 18.71 -15.50 12.40
C LEU A 82 19.78 -16.27 11.59
N LYS A 83 19.95 -17.57 11.83
CA LYS A 83 20.87 -18.44 11.05
C LYS A 83 20.48 -18.62 9.58
N LEU A 84 19.21 -18.40 9.21
CA LEU A 84 18.78 -18.45 7.80
C LEU A 84 19.34 -17.28 6.99
N TYR A 85 19.71 -16.18 7.66
CA TYR A 85 20.24 -14.98 7.02
C TYR A 85 21.77 -14.94 7.15
N THR A 86 22.46 -14.91 6.01
CA THR A 86 23.93 -14.74 5.99
C THR A 86 24.33 -13.27 6.21
N LYS A 87 23.50 -12.33 5.75
CA LYS A 87 23.72 -10.88 5.89
C LYS A 87 22.37 -10.18 6.09
N VAL A 88 22.38 -9.05 6.81
CA VAL A 88 21.16 -8.22 6.94
C VAL A 88 20.74 -7.72 5.55
N PRO A 89 19.48 -7.92 5.15
CA PRO A 89 18.94 -7.40 3.89
C PRO A 89 19.06 -5.86 3.77
N PRO A 90 18.96 -5.30 2.55
CA PRO A 90 19.21 -3.86 2.31
C PRO A 90 18.25 -2.93 3.06
N ASN A 91 17.02 -3.36 3.37
CA ASN A 91 16.06 -2.55 4.12
C ASN A 91 16.08 -2.83 5.65
N GLY A 92 16.90 -3.78 6.10
CA GLY A 92 16.92 -4.24 7.49
C GLY A 92 16.22 -5.60 7.66
N LEU A 93 16.12 -6.06 8.90
CA LEU A 93 15.48 -7.33 9.24
C LEU A 93 14.60 -7.15 10.48
N VAL A 94 13.36 -7.64 10.41
CA VAL A 94 12.43 -7.65 11.54
C VAL A 94 12.10 -9.09 11.89
N ILE A 95 12.23 -9.43 13.17
CA ILE A 95 11.93 -10.75 13.71
C ILE A 95 11.02 -10.60 14.94
N TYR A 96 9.86 -11.25 14.87
CA TYR A 96 8.96 -11.43 16.00
C TYR A 96 8.88 -12.90 16.38
N CYS A 97 9.24 -13.23 17.61
CA CYS A 97 9.17 -14.59 18.13
C CYS A 97 8.54 -14.60 19.51
N GLY A 98 7.63 -15.54 19.75
CA GLY A 98 7.04 -15.72 21.06
C GLY A 98 5.97 -16.80 21.10
N THR A 99 5.47 -17.08 22.31
CA THR A 99 4.36 -18.00 22.54
C THR A 99 3.11 -17.21 22.87
N ILE A 100 2.10 -17.28 22.00
CA ILE A 100 0.81 -16.63 22.21
C ILE A 100 -0.21 -17.66 22.67
N VAL A 101 -1.20 -17.22 23.43
CA VAL A 101 -2.36 -18.05 23.77
C VAL A 101 -3.45 -17.77 22.73
N THR A 102 -3.91 -18.82 22.06
CA THR A 102 -5.04 -18.75 21.13
C THR A 102 -6.37 -18.69 21.89
N GLU A 103 -7.46 -18.31 21.22
CA GLU A 103 -8.80 -18.25 21.84
C GLU A 103 -9.26 -19.60 22.41
N GLU A 104 -8.76 -20.71 21.86
CA GLU A 104 -8.98 -22.07 22.38
C GLU A 104 -8.16 -22.41 23.64
N GLY A 105 -7.39 -21.46 24.17
CA GLY A 105 -6.51 -21.67 25.33
C GLY A 105 -5.26 -22.50 25.04
N LYS A 106 -5.00 -22.85 23.77
CA LYS A 106 -3.78 -23.56 23.36
C LYS A 106 -2.63 -22.58 23.13
N GLU A 107 -1.43 -22.98 23.54
CA GLU A 107 -0.19 -22.24 23.27
C GLU A 107 0.26 -22.43 21.82
N LYS A 108 0.38 -21.34 21.06
CA LYS A 108 0.91 -21.33 19.69
C LYS A 108 2.22 -20.57 19.65
N LYS A 109 3.27 -21.19 19.11
CA LYS A 109 4.55 -20.51 18.83
C LYS A 109 4.42 -19.69 17.56
N VAL A 110 4.63 -18.39 17.66
CA VAL A 110 4.67 -17.44 16.55
C VAL A 110 6.12 -17.12 16.26
N ASN A 111 6.54 -17.35 15.02
CA ASN A 111 7.86 -17.02 14.52
C ASN A 111 7.68 -16.36 13.16
N ILE A 112 7.92 -15.05 13.09
CA ILE A 112 7.72 -14.25 11.88
C ILE A 112 9.02 -13.48 11.63
N ASP A 113 9.58 -13.67 10.45
CA ASP A 113 10.76 -12.96 9.98
C ASP A 113 10.51 -12.43 8.57
N PHE A 114 10.80 -11.15 8.34
CA PHE A 114 10.65 -10.52 7.03
C PHE A 114 11.55 -9.30 6.87
N GLU A 115 11.84 -8.96 5.61
CA GLU A 115 12.46 -7.69 5.24
C GLU A 115 11.39 -6.59 5.06
N PRO A 116 11.50 -5.43 5.73
CA PRO A 116 10.55 -4.34 5.55
C PRO A 116 10.68 -3.69 4.16
N PHE A 117 9.59 -3.12 3.64
CA PHE A 117 9.57 -2.43 2.33
C PHE A 117 10.36 -1.10 2.31
N LYS A 118 10.79 -0.61 3.49
CA LYS A 118 11.60 0.60 3.63
C LYS A 118 12.75 0.36 4.62
N PRO A 119 13.93 0.96 4.37
CA PRO A 119 15.05 0.95 5.31
C PRO A 119 14.68 1.44 6.71
N ILE A 120 14.90 0.61 7.72
CA ILE A 120 14.67 0.96 9.13
C ILE A 120 15.98 1.37 9.81
N ASN A 121 16.10 2.60 10.30
CA ASN A 121 17.32 3.03 11.01
C ASN A 121 17.33 2.71 12.51
N THR A 122 16.23 2.19 13.07
CA THR A 122 16.12 1.86 14.49
C THR A 122 16.59 0.43 14.76
N SER A 123 17.47 0.25 15.74
CA SER A 123 17.75 -1.07 16.32
C SER A 123 16.94 -1.23 17.60
N LEU A 124 16.22 -2.34 17.72
CA LEU A 124 15.34 -2.63 18.87
C LEU A 124 15.48 -4.10 19.25
N TYR A 125 15.69 -4.37 20.53
CA TYR A 125 15.57 -5.69 21.12
C TYR A 125 14.82 -5.55 22.44
N LEU A 126 13.61 -6.11 22.51
CA LEU A 126 12.77 -6.08 23.70
C LEU A 126 12.12 -7.44 23.90
N CYS A 127 12.06 -7.87 25.17
CA CYS A 127 11.33 -9.04 25.63
C CYS A 127 10.25 -8.58 26.59
N ASP A 128 8.98 -8.66 26.17
CA ASP A 128 7.82 -8.24 26.97
C ASP A 128 6.67 -9.27 26.84
N ASN A 129 5.48 -8.93 27.33
CA ASN A 129 4.25 -9.71 27.17
C ASN A 129 3.47 -9.41 25.89
N LYS A 130 3.92 -8.42 25.11
CA LYS A 130 3.35 -7.98 23.83
C LYS A 130 4.46 -7.76 22.81
N PHE A 131 4.11 -7.78 21.53
CA PHE A 131 5.04 -7.36 20.48
C PHE A 131 5.08 -5.83 20.35
N HIS A 132 6.27 -5.30 20.14
CA HIS A 132 6.52 -3.88 19.92
C HIS A 132 6.55 -3.59 18.42
N THR A 133 5.48 -2.96 17.93
CA THR A 133 5.24 -2.64 16.52
C THR A 133 5.44 -1.17 16.19
N GLU A 134 5.87 -0.34 17.16
CA GLU A 134 5.94 1.12 17.02
C GLU A 134 6.88 1.56 15.88
N ALA A 135 7.97 0.82 15.66
CA ALA A 135 8.88 1.07 14.56
C ALA A 135 8.25 0.75 13.19
N LEU A 136 7.40 -0.26 13.10
CA LEU A 136 6.72 -0.64 11.86
C LEU A 136 5.56 0.29 11.54
N THR A 137 4.79 0.72 12.56
CA THR A 137 3.70 1.69 12.36
C THR A 137 4.23 3.03 11.87
N ALA A 138 5.42 3.44 12.33
CA ALA A 138 6.11 4.62 11.81
C ALA A 138 6.50 4.49 10.32
N LEU A 139 6.81 3.29 9.82
CA LEU A 139 7.11 3.08 8.39
C LEU A 139 5.86 3.10 7.51
N LEU A 140 4.74 2.63 8.09
CA LEU A 140 3.41 2.62 7.48
C LEU A 140 2.75 3.99 7.44
N ALA A 141 3.28 4.98 8.15
CA ALA A 141 3.06 6.39 7.87
C ALA A 141 3.71 6.71 6.50
N ASP A 142 3.19 6.06 5.45
CA ASP A 142 3.55 6.31 4.08
C ASP A 142 2.78 7.54 3.65
N ASP A 143 3.40 8.67 3.95
CA ASP A 143 3.04 9.91 3.33
C ASP A 143 3.68 9.96 1.96
N ASN A 144 2.80 10.00 0.96
CA ASN A 144 3.17 10.30 -0.40
C ASN A 144 4.03 11.57 -0.42
N LYS A 145 5.16 11.54 -1.13
CA LYS A 145 6.00 12.72 -1.28
C LYS A 145 5.28 13.71 -2.20
N PHE A 146 4.93 14.88 -1.68
CA PHE A 146 4.31 15.96 -2.42
C PHE A 146 5.32 17.06 -2.69
N GLY A 147 5.33 17.57 -3.92
CA GLY A 147 6.13 18.72 -4.30
C GLY A 147 5.37 20.02 -4.07
N PHE A 148 6.09 21.06 -3.69
CA PHE A 148 5.58 22.42 -3.56
C PHE A 148 6.48 23.37 -4.34
N ILE A 149 5.84 24.24 -5.13
CA ILE A 149 6.49 25.37 -5.77
C ILE A 149 5.81 26.60 -5.23
N VAL A 150 6.54 27.39 -4.44
CA VAL A 150 6.06 28.68 -3.93
C VAL A 150 6.67 29.78 -4.78
N MET A 151 5.85 30.43 -5.59
CA MET A 151 6.23 31.55 -6.43
C MET A 151 5.86 32.87 -5.77
N ASP A 152 6.84 33.77 -5.65
CA ASP A 152 6.62 35.14 -5.26
C ASP A 152 7.32 36.09 -6.24
N GLY A 153 6.95 37.37 -6.20
CA GLY A 153 7.59 38.42 -7.03
C GLY A 153 9.06 38.66 -6.70
N ASN A 154 9.51 38.23 -5.51
CA ASN A 154 10.89 38.40 -5.03
C ASN A 154 11.73 37.11 -5.15
N GLY A 155 11.15 35.98 -5.55
CA GLY A 155 11.84 34.70 -5.61
C GLY A 155 10.92 33.48 -5.58
N ALA A 156 11.52 32.31 -5.80
CA ALA A 156 10.84 31.02 -5.80
C ALA A 156 11.47 30.06 -4.79
N LEU A 157 10.63 29.22 -4.19
CA LEU A 157 11.04 28.14 -3.30
C LEU A 157 10.47 26.81 -3.80
N PHE A 158 11.31 25.79 -3.79
CA PHE A 158 10.99 24.40 -4.12
C PHE A 158 11.18 23.57 -2.85
N GLY A 159 10.14 22.86 -2.45
CA GLY A 159 10.16 22.05 -1.26
C GLY A 159 9.32 20.80 -1.43
N THR A 160 9.61 19.80 -0.61
CA THR A 160 8.83 18.57 -0.56
C THR A 160 8.24 18.38 0.82
N LEU A 161 7.02 17.90 0.86
CA LEU A 161 6.36 17.42 2.07
C LEU A 161 6.24 15.91 1.96
N GLN A 162 6.83 15.20 2.91
CA GLN A 162 6.59 13.80 3.11
C GLN A 162 6.04 13.63 4.53
N GLY A 163 4.72 13.70 4.61
CA GLY A 163 4.03 13.53 5.88
C GLY A 163 4.16 14.71 6.78
N ASN A 164 4.74 14.48 7.95
CA ASN A 164 5.09 15.55 8.86
C ASN A 164 6.50 16.10 8.60
N THR A 165 7.27 15.49 7.69
CA THR A 165 8.61 15.96 7.34
C THR A 165 8.55 16.92 6.16
N ARG A 166 9.03 18.15 6.37
CA ARG A 166 9.18 19.17 5.33
C ARG A 166 10.66 19.31 4.97
N GLU A 167 10.96 19.38 3.69
CA GLU A 167 12.32 19.59 3.18
C GLU A 167 12.29 20.73 2.15
N VAL A 168 13.17 21.72 2.31
CA VAL A 168 13.36 22.77 1.30
C VAL A 168 14.51 22.32 0.40
N LEU A 169 14.20 21.99 -0.85
CA LEU A 169 15.18 21.47 -1.82
C LEU A 169 16.04 22.61 -2.38
N HIS A 170 15.38 23.68 -2.80
CA HIS A 170 16.06 24.79 -3.45
C HIS A 170 15.28 26.10 -3.28
N LYS A 171 16.00 27.21 -3.18
CA LYS A 171 15.41 28.55 -3.19
C LYS A 171 16.31 29.51 -3.94
N PHE A 172 15.72 30.42 -4.68
CA PHE A 172 16.45 31.52 -5.32
C PHE A 172 15.61 32.78 -5.32
N THR A 173 16.28 33.93 -5.29
CA THR A 173 15.67 35.25 -5.32
C THR A 173 15.73 35.83 -6.74
N VAL A 174 14.77 36.70 -7.06
CA VAL A 174 14.67 37.40 -8.34
C VAL A 174 14.24 38.84 -8.08
N ASP A 175 14.87 39.78 -8.77
CA ASP A 175 14.45 41.18 -8.78
C ASP A 175 13.68 41.48 -10.06
N LEU A 176 12.36 41.59 -9.95
CA LEU A 176 11.46 41.87 -11.07
C LEU A 176 11.14 43.37 -11.15
N PRO A 177 11.17 43.98 -12.35
CA PRO A 177 10.78 45.37 -12.53
C PRO A 177 9.35 45.61 -12.05
N LYS A 178 9.16 46.59 -11.16
CA LYS A 178 7.85 46.96 -10.62
C LYS A 178 6.98 47.61 -11.70
N LYS A 179 5.66 47.55 -11.50
CA LYS A 179 4.71 48.26 -12.36
C LYS A 179 4.85 49.76 -12.10
N HIS A 180 5.31 50.52 -13.10
CA HIS A 180 5.39 51.97 -13.04
C HIS A 180 4.30 52.60 -13.92
N GLY A 181 3.51 53.51 -13.33
CA GLY A 181 2.53 54.32 -14.07
C GLY A 181 3.11 55.64 -14.60
N ARG A 182 4.35 55.99 -14.22
CA ARG A 182 5.03 57.21 -14.64
C ARG A 182 6.09 56.86 -15.69
N GLY A 183 5.96 57.38 -16.91
CA GLY A 183 6.90 57.04 -17.99
C GLY A 183 6.68 57.72 -19.35
N GLY A 184 5.59 58.49 -19.54
CA GLY A 184 5.31 59.18 -20.80
C GLY A 184 5.43 58.26 -22.02
N GLN A 185 6.17 58.68 -23.04
CA GLN A 185 6.44 57.89 -24.26
C GLN A 185 7.18 56.57 -24.02
N SER A 186 7.96 56.47 -22.93
CA SER A 186 8.73 55.25 -22.60
C SER A 186 7.94 54.22 -21.78
N ALA A 187 6.70 54.52 -21.39
CA ALA A 187 5.88 53.63 -20.56
C ALA A 187 5.67 52.25 -21.21
N LEU A 188 5.45 52.21 -22.53
CA LEU A 188 5.26 50.96 -23.28
C LEU A 188 6.52 50.08 -23.26
N ARG A 189 7.71 50.69 -23.40
CA ARG A 189 8.99 49.98 -23.33
C ARG A 189 9.22 49.36 -21.96
N PHE A 190 8.97 50.10 -20.87
CA PHE A 190 9.11 49.57 -19.52
C PHE A 190 8.09 48.46 -19.22
N ALA A 191 6.87 48.57 -19.75
CA ALA A 191 5.90 47.49 -19.68
C ALA A 191 6.38 46.22 -20.41
N ARG A 192 6.99 46.36 -21.59
CA ARG A 192 7.54 45.23 -22.35
C ARG A 192 8.69 44.55 -21.62
N LEU A 193 9.68 45.31 -21.14
CA LEU A 193 10.82 44.79 -20.37
C LEU A 193 10.37 44.05 -19.10
N ARG A 194 9.32 44.55 -18.43
CA ARG A 194 8.73 43.89 -17.27
C ARG A 194 8.10 42.55 -17.64
N MET A 195 7.31 42.48 -18.72
CA MET A 195 6.71 41.21 -19.17
C MET A 195 7.77 40.21 -19.62
N GLU A 196 8.82 40.68 -20.29
CA GLU A 196 9.95 39.84 -20.70
C GLU A 196 10.70 39.24 -19.50
N LYS A 197 10.99 40.06 -18.47
CA LYS A 197 11.61 39.57 -17.23
C LYS A 197 10.72 38.58 -16.47
N ARG A 198 9.40 38.80 -16.45
CA ARG A 198 8.44 37.84 -15.87
C ARG A 198 8.43 36.52 -16.64
N HIS A 199 8.40 36.56 -17.96
CA HIS A 199 8.45 35.36 -18.79
C HIS A 199 9.73 34.57 -18.55
N ASN A 200 10.89 35.24 -18.47
CA ASN A 200 12.16 34.60 -18.13
C ASN A 200 12.18 34.01 -16.72
N TYR A 201 11.49 34.65 -15.77
CA TYR A 201 11.33 34.12 -14.42
C TYR A 201 10.49 32.84 -14.40
N VAL A 202 9.33 32.83 -15.07
CA VAL A 202 8.48 31.62 -15.22
C VAL A 202 9.27 30.49 -15.87
N ARG A 203 10.04 30.78 -16.93
CA ARG A 203 10.92 29.80 -17.59
C ARG A 203 11.93 29.20 -16.61
N LYS A 204 12.66 30.05 -15.87
CA LYS A 204 13.65 29.59 -14.90
C LYS A 204 13.02 28.72 -13.81
N VAL A 205 11.82 29.07 -13.34
CA VAL A 205 11.08 28.28 -12.35
C VAL A 205 10.68 26.92 -12.92
N ALA A 206 10.19 26.88 -14.16
CA ALA A 206 9.83 25.64 -14.85
C ALA A 206 11.03 24.70 -15.07
N GLU A 207 12.17 25.24 -15.50
CA GLU A 207 13.41 24.47 -15.70
C GLU A 207 13.92 23.88 -14.38
N VAL A 208 13.95 24.67 -13.30
CA VAL A 208 14.37 24.20 -11.97
C VAL A 208 13.40 23.17 -11.39
N ALA A 209 12.09 23.35 -11.62
CA ALA A 209 11.08 22.35 -11.23
C ALA A 209 11.35 20.99 -11.89
N THR A 210 11.68 21.00 -13.17
CA THR A 210 11.99 19.80 -13.96
C THR A 210 13.23 19.11 -13.42
N GLN A 211 14.29 19.86 -13.11
CA GLN A 211 15.54 19.32 -12.54
C GLN A 211 15.36 18.68 -11.15
N LEU A 212 14.46 19.22 -10.32
CA LEU A 212 14.26 18.75 -8.94
C LEU A 212 13.21 17.66 -8.82
N TYR A 213 12.12 17.76 -9.57
CA TYR A 213 10.97 16.87 -9.43
C TYR A 213 10.92 15.75 -10.46
N ILE A 214 11.82 15.74 -11.45
CA ILE A 214 11.97 14.63 -12.40
C ILE A 214 13.34 13.99 -12.19
N THR A 215 13.33 12.68 -11.92
CA THR A 215 14.54 11.85 -11.85
C THR A 215 14.32 10.62 -12.72
N ASN A 216 15.27 10.30 -13.60
CA ASN A 216 15.17 9.19 -14.55
C ASN A 216 13.87 9.24 -15.38
N ASP A 217 13.56 10.38 -15.98
CA ASP A 217 12.37 10.61 -16.81
C ASP A 217 11.01 10.44 -16.11
N LYS A 218 10.97 10.18 -14.80
CA LYS A 218 9.73 10.03 -14.03
C LYS A 218 9.62 11.08 -12.93
N PRO A 219 8.42 11.65 -12.68
CA PRO A 219 8.19 12.50 -11.52
C PRO A 219 8.45 11.73 -10.22
N ASN A 220 9.27 12.29 -9.33
CA ASN A 220 9.58 11.70 -8.03
C ASN A 220 8.54 12.02 -6.93
N ILE A 221 7.52 12.80 -7.29
CA ILE A 221 6.44 13.26 -6.41
C ILE A 221 5.12 12.65 -6.85
N ALA A 222 4.28 12.30 -5.86
CA ALA A 222 2.93 11.78 -6.10
C ALA A 222 1.99 12.88 -6.62
N GLY A 223 2.24 14.13 -6.22
CA GLY A 223 1.52 15.30 -6.69
C GLY A 223 2.26 16.59 -6.38
N LEU A 224 1.85 17.65 -7.05
CA LEU A 224 2.47 18.96 -7.04
C LEU A 224 1.45 20.03 -6.64
N ILE A 225 1.86 20.93 -5.76
CA ILE A 225 1.09 22.11 -5.38
C ILE A 225 1.83 23.35 -5.85
N LEU A 226 1.14 24.18 -6.63
CA LEU A 226 1.65 25.49 -7.01
C LEU A 226 1.04 26.52 -6.07
N ALA A 227 1.87 27.10 -5.24
CA ALA A 227 1.50 28.18 -4.32
C ALA A 227 2.10 29.49 -4.81
N GLY A 228 1.40 30.58 -4.61
CA GLY A 228 1.97 31.90 -4.87
C GLY A 228 0.99 33.03 -4.64
N SER A 229 1.54 34.24 -4.62
CA SER A 229 0.76 35.46 -4.60
C SER A 229 0.43 35.86 -6.05
N ALA A 230 -0.83 36.26 -6.29
CA ALA A 230 -1.33 36.67 -7.61
C ALA A 230 -1.25 35.56 -8.70
N ASP A 231 -1.36 35.98 -9.96
CA ASP A 231 -1.56 35.08 -11.12
C ASP A 231 -0.30 34.35 -11.60
N PHE A 232 0.87 34.54 -10.97
CA PHE A 232 2.14 33.92 -11.42
C PHE A 232 2.09 32.40 -11.46
N LYS A 233 1.42 31.78 -10.49
CA LYS A 233 1.24 30.32 -10.44
C LYS A 233 0.29 29.82 -11.54
N THR A 234 -0.68 30.64 -11.93
CA THR A 234 -1.63 30.34 -13.02
C THR A 234 -0.91 30.44 -14.36
N GLU A 235 -0.09 31.49 -14.54
CA GLU A 235 0.78 31.64 -15.71
C GLU A 235 1.74 30.46 -15.84
N LEU A 236 2.35 29.99 -14.74
CA LEU A 236 3.21 28.79 -14.78
C LEU A 236 2.42 27.54 -15.20
N SER A 237 1.25 27.30 -14.57
CA SER A 237 0.42 26.12 -14.83
C SER A 237 -0.11 26.05 -16.26
N GLN A 238 -0.42 27.21 -16.87
CA GLN A 238 -0.93 27.30 -18.24
C GLN A 238 0.19 27.44 -19.28
N SER A 239 1.45 27.62 -18.86
CA SER A 239 2.55 27.82 -19.81
C SER A 239 2.99 26.53 -20.49
N ASP A 240 3.25 26.62 -21.79
CA ASP A 240 3.86 25.54 -22.58
C ASP A 240 5.31 25.22 -22.16
N MET A 241 5.91 26.08 -21.31
CA MET A 241 7.27 25.90 -20.79
C MET A 241 7.32 24.94 -19.60
N PHE A 242 6.17 24.67 -18.96
CA PHE A 242 6.11 23.75 -17.85
C PHE A 242 6.04 22.32 -18.36
N ASP A 243 6.82 21.42 -17.76
CA ASP A 243 6.89 20.04 -18.24
C ASP A 243 5.50 19.37 -18.15
N PRO A 244 4.97 18.80 -19.25
CA PRO A 244 3.65 18.18 -19.28
C PRO A 244 3.47 17.06 -18.23
N ARG A 245 4.55 16.36 -17.87
CA ARG A 245 4.53 15.29 -16.86
C ARG A 245 4.28 15.87 -15.47
N LEU A 246 4.84 17.03 -15.16
CA LEU A 246 4.60 17.74 -13.90
C LEU A 246 3.24 18.44 -13.91
N GLN A 247 2.82 18.99 -15.06
CA GLN A 247 1.52 19.62 -15.23
C GLN A 247 0.37 18.65 -14.92
N ALA A 248 0.47 17.41 -15.40
CA ALA A 248 -0.49 16.34 -15.10
C ALA A 248 -0.54 15.95 -13.61
N LYS A 249 0.49 16.31 -12.82
CA LYS A 249 0.59 16.04 -11.38
C LYS A 249 0.20 17.24 -10.51
N VAL A 250 -0.21 18.37 -11.08
CA VAL A 250 -0.69 19.52 -10.32
C VAL A 250 -2.05 19.19 -9.70
N ILE A 251 -2.09 19.16 -8.35
CA ILE A 251 -3.33 18.85 -7.60
C ILE A 251 -4.13 20.14 -7.39
N LYS A 252 -3.47 21.20 -6.93
CA LYS A 252 -4.14 22.44 -6.50
C LYS A 252 -3.23 23.64 -6.69
N LEU A 253 -3.86 24.76 -7.07
CA LEU A 253 -3.27 26.09 -7.03
C LEU A 253 -3.69 26.75 -5.71
N VAL A 254 -2.72 27.18 -4.89
CA VAL A 254 -2.98 27.76 -3.57
C VAL A 254 -2.58 29.23 -3.56
N ASP A 255 -3.48 30.10 -3.10
CA ASP A 255 -3.18 31.52 -2.84
C ASP A 255 -2.53 31.65 -1.47
N VAL A 256 -1.30 32.16 -1.44
CA VAL A 256 -0.58 32.46 -0.19
C VAL A 256 -0.28 33.94 -0.10
N SER A 257 -0.35 34.47 1.12
CA SER A 257 -0.15 35.89 1.39
C SER A 257 1.32 36.28 1.43
N TYR A 258 2.20 35.31 1.70
CA TYR A 258 3.64 35.51 1.86
C TYR A 258 4.42 34.58 0.93
N GLY A 259 5.59 35.04 0.46
CA GLY A 259 6.55 34.21 -0.28
C GLY A 259 7.52 33.45 0.64
N GLY A 260 8.39 32.64 0.02
CA GLY A 260 9.48 31.94 0.72
C GLY A 260 9.00 30.86 1.69
N GLU A 261 9.73 30.68 2.79
CA GLU A 261 9.48 29.60 3.76
C GLU A 261 8.18 29.80 4.57
N ASN A 262 7.79 31.04 4.84
CA ASN A 262 6.53 31.34 5.50
C ASN A 262 5.34 31.01 4.59
N GLY A 263 5.44 31.37 3.31
CA GLY A 263 4.47 30.97 2.29
C GLY A 263 4.37 29.46 2.11
N PHE A 264 5.50 28.75 2.25
CA PHE A 264 5.53 27.29 2.19
C PHE A 264 4.71 26.65 3.32
N ASN A 265 4.83 27.14 4.55
CA ASN A 265 4.04 26.63 5.68
C ASN A 265 2.55 26.88 5.50
N GLN A 266 2.19 28.09 5.05
CA GLN A 266 0.80 28.44 4.76
C GLN A 266 0.24 27.56 3.63
N ALA A 267 1.03 27.28 2.59
CA ALA A 267 0.63 26.41 1.49
C ALA A 267 0.37 24.97 1.97
N ILE A 268 1.19 24.46 2.89
CA ILE A 268 1.01 23.12 3.48
C ILE A 268 -0.33 23.04 4.22
N GLU A 269 -0.65 24.03 5.06
CA GLU A 269 -1.88 24.06 5.84
C GLU A 269 -3.13 24.12 4.93
N LEU A 270 -3.13 25.01 3.93
CA LEU A 270 -4.24 25.17 2.99
C LEU A 270 -4.40 24.00 2.01
N ALA A 271 -3.34 23.22 1.80
CA ALA A 271 -3.35 22.05 0.93
C ALA A 271 -3.63 20.74 1.67
N ALA A 272 -3.59 20.71 3.00
CA ALA A 272 -3.71 19.51 3.81
C ALA A 272 -4.94 18.66 3.44
N GLU A 273 -6.10 19.29 3.29
CA GLU A 273 -7.34 18.62 2.89
C GLU A 273 -7.23 17.97 1.50
N SER A 274 -6.64 18.68 0.53
CA SER A 274 -6.49 18.20 -0.84
C SER A 274 -5.43 17.10 -0.96
N LEU A 275 -4.42 17.11 -0.09
CA LEU A 275 -3.38 16.08 -0.02
C LEU A 275 -3.90 14.77 0.59
N GLN A 276 -4.75 14.84 1.62
CA GLN A 276 -5.40 13.66 2.19
C GLN A 276 -6.30 12.96 1.15
N ASN A 277 -6.92 13.73 0.27
CA ASN A 277 -7.84 13.23 -0.74
C ASN A 277 -7.17 12.49 -1.91
N VAL A 278 -5.83 12.51 -2.06
CA VAL A 278 -5.17 11.94 -3.24
C VAL A 278 -5.38 10.42 -3.36
N LYS A 279 -5.31 9.68 -2.25
CA LYS A 279 -5.60 8.23 -2.24
C LYS A 279 -7.07 7.97 -2.62
N PHE A 280 -8.00 8.75 -2.05
CA PHE A 280 -9.43 8.66 -2.35
C PHE A 280 -9.77 9.03 -3.81
N ILE A 281 -9.07 10.00 -4.41
CA ILE A 281 -9.28 10.40 -5.81
C ILE A 281 -8.83 9.28 -6.76
N GLN A 282 -7.69 8.63 -6.48
CA GLN A 282 -7.22 7.49 -7.28
C GLN A 282 -8.20 6.32 -7.19
N GLU A 283 -8.66 6.00 -5.99
CA GLU A 283 -9.65 4.96 -5.72
C GLU A 283 -10.98 5.24 -6.44
N LYS A 284 -11.51 6.46 -6.33
CA LYS A 284 -12.72 6.89 -7.03
C LYS A 284 -12.57 6.80 -8.55
N LYS A 285 -11.40 7.16 -9.10
CA LYS A 285 -11.14 7.04 -10.54
C LYS A 285 -11.07 5.59 -11.00
N LEU A 286 -10.49 4.70 -10.20
CA LEU A 286 -10.42 3.27 -10.47
C LEU A 286 -11.83 2.66 -10.50
N ILE A 287 -12.63 2.91 -9.47
CA ILE A 287 -13.99 2.41 -9.37
C ILE A 287 -14.89 3.04 -10.44
N GLY A 288 -14.67 4.33 -10.76
CA GLY A 288 -15.34 5.00 -11.87
C GLY A 288 -15.11 4.30 -13.20
N ARG A 289 -13.85 3.95 -13.52
CA ARG A 289 -13.53 3.15 -14.72
C ARG A 289 -14.24 1.79 -14.72
N TYR A 290 -14.29 1.12 -13.56
CA TYR A 290 -15.01 -0.15 -13.43
C TYR A 290 -16.52 0.02 -13.72
N PHE A 291 -17.17 1.06 -13.19
CA PHE A 291 -18.58 1.35 -13.48
C PHE A 291 -18.83 1.80 -14.92
N ASP A 292 -17.87 2.46 -15.56
CA ASP A 292 -17.94 2.82 -16.98
C ASP A 292 -18.01 1.57 -17.87
N GLU A 293 -17.23 0.52 -17.57
CA GLU A 293 -17.26 -0.76 -18.31
C GLU A 293 -18.61 -1.47 -18.15
N ILE A 294 -19.23 -1.39 -16.98
CA ILE A 294 -20.59 -1.91 -16.74
C ILE A 294 -21.62 -1.09 -17.53
N SER A 295 -21.54 0.23 -17.45
CA SER A 295 -22.51 1.14 -18.07
C SER A 295 -22.47 1.10 -19.60
N GLN A 296 -21.31 0.80 -20.18
CA GLN A 296 -21.11 0.69 -21.63
C GLN A 296 -21.36 -0.73 -22.19
N GLU A 297 -21.72 -1.70 -21.33
CA GLU A 297 -21.98 -3.10 -21.72
C GLU A 297 -20.84 -3.74 -22.55
N THR A 298 -19.59 -3.34 -22.29
CA THR A 298 -18.42 -3.87 -23.02
C THR A 298 -18.17 -5.35 -22.73
N GLY A 299 -18.72 -5.84 -21.61
CA GLY A 299 -18.50 -7.20 -21.09
C GLY A 299 -17.10 -7.42 -20.53
N LYS A 300 -16.35 -6.35 -20.25
CA LYS A 300 -14.97 -6.40 -19.72
C LYS A 300 -14.91 -6.22 -18.20
N TYR A 301 -15.87 -6.77 -17.49
CA TYR A 301 -15.91 -6.71 -16.04
C TYR A 301 -16.32 -8.08 -15.47
N CYS A 302 -15.88 -8.36 -14.25
CA CYS A 302 -16.36 -9.48 -13.45
C CYS A 302 -16.69 -8.99 -12.05
N PHE A 303 -17.67 -9.62 -11.41
CA PHE A 303 -18.09 -9.33 -10.05
C PHE A 303 -18.46 -10.62 -9.34
N GLY A 304 -18.40 -10.62 -8.01
CA GLY A 304 -18.65 -11.83 -7.23
C GLY A 304 -17.46 -12.78 -7.23
N VAL A 305 -17.42 -13.65 -6.23
CA VAL A 305 -16.23 -14.49 -5.95
C VAL A 305 -15.99 -15.51 -7.05
N GLU A 306 -17.04 -16.22 -7.47
CA GLU A 306 -16.95 -17.32 -8.44
C GLU A 306 -16.46 -16.83 -9.80
N ASP A 307 -17.14 -15.83 -10.37
CA ASP A 307 -16.80 -15.29 -11.69
C ASP A 307 -15.43 -14.60 -11.68
N THR A 308 -15.07 -13.93 -10.58
CA THR A 308 -13.74 -13.30 -10.46
C THR A 308 -12.63 -14.33 -10.38
N LEU A 309 -12.82 -15.44 -9.66
CA LEU A 309 -11.83 -16.52 -9.58
C LEU A 309 -11.70 -17.27 -10.90
N ARG A 310 -12.81 -17.60 -11.56
CA ARG A 310 -12.79 -18.19 -12.91
C ARG A 310 -12.05 -17.28 -13.89
N ALA A 311 -12.36 -15.98 -13.89
CA ALA A 311 -11.67 -15.00 -14.73
C ALA A 311 -10.17 -14.91 -14.41
N LEU A 312 -9.80 -15.08 -13.14
CA LEU A 312 -8.42 -15.06 -12.67
C LEU A 312 -7.66 -16.31 -13.15
N GLU A 313 -8.28 -17.50 -13.07
CA GLU A 313 -7.73 -18.77 -13.57
C GLU A 313 -7.52 -18.75 -15.09
N LEU A 314 -8.44 -18.13 -15.83
CA LEU A 314 -8.31 -17.90 -17.28
C LEU A 314 -7.24 -16.85 -17.63
N GLY A 315 -6.68 -16.13 -16.64
CA GLY A 315 -5.71 -15.06 -16.86
C GLY A 315 -6.29 -13.83 -17.59
N SER A 316 -7.61 -13.66 -17.55
CA SER A 316 -8.35 -12.61 -18.27
C SER A 316 -8.37 -11.28 -17.53
N VAL A 317 -8.12 -11.29 -16.22
CA VAL A 317 -8.20 -10.10 -15.35
C VAL A 317 -6.98 -9.20 -15.58
N GLU A 318 -7.24 -7.93 -15.92
CA GLU A 318 -6.22 -6.88 -15.94
C GLU A 318 -5.99 -6.34 -14.54
N THR A 319 -7.05 -5.83 -13.93
CA THR A 319 -7.02 -5.20 -12.61
C THR A 319 -8.06 -5.85 -11.71
N LEU A 320 -7.58 -6.51 -10.67
CA LEU A 320 -8.39 -7.12 -9.63
C LEU A 320 -8.64 -6.09 -8.54
N ILE A 321 -9.90 -5.82 -8.25
CA ILE A 321 -10.34 -4.84 -7.26
C ILE A 321 -10.91 -5.60 -6.05
N CYS A 322 -10.33 -5.40 -4.87
CA CYS A 322 -10.78 -6.05 -3.65
C CYS A 322 -10.95 -5.04 -2.51
N TRP A 323 -12.01 -5.21 -1.73
CA TRP A 323 -12.24 -4.43 -0.53
C TRP A 323 -11.36 -4.88 0.63
N GLU A 324 -10.80 -3.94 1.40
CA GLU A 324 -9.86 -4.23 2.48
C GLU A 324 -10.41 -5.12 3.61
N ASN A 325 -11.73 -5.06 3.86
CA ASN A 325 -12.42 -5.82 4.90
C ASN A 325 -13.30 -6.92 4.28
N LEU A 326 -12.82 -7.55 3.22
CA LEU A 326 -13.52 -8.68 2.60
C LEU A 326 -13.63 -9.85 3.58
N ASP A 327 -14.83 -10.08 4.10
CA ASP A 327 -15.15 -11.18 5.03
C ASP A 327 -15.45 -12.47 4.25
N ILE A 328 -14.46 -12.98 3.52
CA ILE A 328 -14.56 -14.24 2.76
C ILE A 328 -13.35 -15.10 3.08
N GLN A 329 -13.61 -16.32 3.53
CA GLN A 329 -12.58 -17.30 3.87
C GLN A 329 -12.47 -18.33 2.74
N ARG A 330 -11.23 -18.70 2.42
CA ARG A 330 -10.90 -19.78 1.49
C ARG A 330 -10.56 -21.03 2.30
N TYR A 331 -11.39 -22.06 2.15
CA TYR A 331 -11.21 -23.37 2.75
C TYR A 331 -10.71 -24.35 1.69
N VAL A 332 -9.60 -25.03 1.96
CA VAL A 332 -9.17 -26.18 1.18
C VAL A 332 -9.58 -27.42 1.96
N LEU A 333 -10.55 -28.14 1.41
CA LEU A 333 -11.09 -29.37 1.96
C LEU A 333 -10.54 -30.55 1.18
N LYS A 334 -10.14 -31.61 1.87
CA LYS A 334 -9.68 -32.84 1.22
C LYS A 334 -10.60 -33.99 1.58
N ASN A 335 -11.02 -34.74 0.55
CA ASN A 335 -11.79 -35.96 0.77
C ASN A 335 -10.83 -37.14 1.04
N HIS A 336 -11.06 -37.90 2.12
CA HIS A 336 -10.18 -39.00 2.52
C HIS A 336 -10.20 -40.15 1.50
N THR A 337 -11.30 -40.32 0.77
CA THR A 337 -11.51 -41.48 -0.11
C THR A 337 -11.01 -41.25 -1.54
N ASN A 338 -11.18 -40.04 -2.11
CA ASN A 338 -10.78 -39.72 -3.50
C ASN A 338 -9.48 -38.89 -3.60
N ALA A 339 -8.93 -38.40 -2.49
CA ALA A 339 -7.80 -37.45 -2.47
C ALA A 339 -8.00 -36.16 -3.28
N GLU A 340 -9.20 -35.89 -3.78
CA GLU A 340 -9.58 -34.65 -4.44
C GLU A 340 -9.64 -33.50 -3.44
N GLU A 341 -9.08 -32.37 -3.86
CA GLU A 341 -9.06 -31.12 -3.10
C GLU A 341 -10.19 -30.22 -3.60
N LYS A 342 -11.17 -29.94 -2.73
CA LYS A 342 -12.27 -29.03 -3.02
C LYS A 342 -11.99 -27.69 -2.34
N VAL A 343 -11.89 -26.63 -3.13
CA VAL A 343 -11.69 -25.27 -2.63
C VAL A 343 -13.05 -24.60 -2.50
N LEU A 344 -13.44 -24.24 -1.28
CA LEU A 344 -14.66 -23.50 -0.99
C LEU A 344 -14.34 -22.08 -0.56
N HIS A 345 -15.17 -21.14 -1.01
CA HIS A 345 -15.11 -19.74 -0.61
C HIS A 345 -16.41 -19.40 0.12
N LEU A 346 -16.35 -19.25 1.44
CA LEU A 346 -17.54 -19.11 2.28
C LEU A 346 -17.52 -17.76 3.01
N THR A 347 -18.69 -17.16 3.15
CA THR A 347 -18.91 -16.02 4.06
C THR A 347 -19.11 -16.51 5.50
N PRO A 348 -18.92 -15.66 6.53
CA PRO A 348 -19.16 -16.01 7.94
C PRO A 348 -20.58 -16.50 8.24
N GLU A 349 -21.55 -16.17 7.38
CA GLU A 349 -22.93 -16.64 7.50
C GLU A 349 -23.06 -18.07 6.98
N GLN A 350 -22.42 -18.38 5.85
CA GLN A 350 -22.37 -19.71 5.24
C GLN A 350 -21.48 -20.68 6.03
N GLU A 351 -20.52 -20.17 6.80
CA GLU A 351 -19.69 -20.97 7.72
C GLU A 351 -20.52 -21.67 8.81
N LYS A 352 -21.66 -21.09 9.20
CA LYS A 352 -22.55 -21.69 10.21
C LYS A 352 -23.31 -22.91 9.68
N ASP A 353 -23.43 -23.02 8.36
CA ASP A 353 -24.16 -24.10 7.70
C ASP A 353 -23.24 -25.32 7.50
N LYS A 354 -23.35 -26.28 8.42
CA LYS A 354 -22.59 -27.54 8.42
C LYS A 354 -22.72 -28.37 7.14
N THR A 355 -23.73 -28.11 6.32
CA THR A 355 -23.99 -28.78 5.04
C THR A 355 -22.89 -28.55 4.01
N HIS A 356 -22.07 -27.51 4.15
CA HIS A 356 -20.94 -27.24 3.25
C HIS A 356 -19.67 -28.03 3.59
N PHE A 357 -19.60 -28.62 4.78
CA PHE A 357 -18.45 -29.41 5.25
C PHE A 357 -18.68 -30.93 5.14
N THR A 358 -19.89 -31.34 4.78
CA THR A 358 -20.26 -32.72 4.50
C THR A 358 -20.51 -32.88 3.01
N ASP A 359 -19.87 -33.87 2.41
CA ASP A 359 -20.06 -34.17 1.00
C ASP A 359 -21.47 -34.74 0.74
N LYS A 360 -22.22 -34.15 -0.22
CA LYS A 360 -23.65 -34.44 -0.43
C LYS A 360 -23.92 -35.88 -0.91
N GLU A 361 -22.93 -36.52 -1.52
CA GLU A 361 -23.05 -37.87 -2.08
C GLU A 361 -22.53 -38.97 -1.15
N SER A 362 -21.47 -38.70 -0.38
CA SER A 362 -20.82 -39.71 0.45
C SER A 362 -21.15 -39.60 1.95
N GLY A 363 -21.69 -38.46 2.41
CA GLY A 363 -22.00 -38.21 3.82
C GLY A 363 -20.77 -38.16 4.73
N VAL A 364 -19.57 -38.12 4.16
CA VAL A 364 -18.30 -38.06 4.88
C VAL A 364 -17.96 -36.60 5.18
N GLU A 365 -17.51 -36.31 6.40
CA GLU A 365 -16.99 -35.01 6.79
C GLU A 365 -15.65 -34.77 6.07
N LEU A 366 -15.56 -33.69 5.30
CA LEU A 366 -14.34 -33.32 4.60
C LEU A 366 -13.31 -32.77 5.59
N GLU A 367 -12.06 -33.23 5.50
CA GLU A 367 -11.01 -32.74 6.38
C GLU A 367 -10.57 -31.33 5.94
N LEU A 368 -10.57 -30.40 6.91
CA LEU A 368 -10.07 -29.04 6.72
C LEU A 368 -8.54 -29.06 6.70
N VAL A 369 -7.96 -28.82 5.53
CA VAL A 369 -6.50 -28.78 5.33
C VAL A 369 -5.97 -27.39 5.63
N GLU A 370 -6.61 -26.37 5.06
CA GLU A 370 -6.16 -24.98 5.20
C GLU A 370 -7.36 -24.04 5.22
N CYS A 371 -7.33 -23.08 6.16
CA CYS A 371 -8.25 -21.97 6.22
C CYS A 371 -7.42 -20.68 6.15
N GLN A 372 -7.65 -19.89 5.10
CA GLN A 372 -6.96 -18.61 4.91
C GLN A 372 -7.92 -17.55 4.35
N PRO A 373 -7.82 -16.28 4.77
CA PRO A 373 -8.63 -15.21 4.20
C PRO A 373 -8.38 -15.04 2.70
N LEU A 374 -9.45 -14.91 1.91
CA LEU A 374 -9.36 -14.84 0.44
C LEU A 374 -8.46 -13.68 -0.03
N LEU A 375 -8.59 -12.52 0.60
CA LEU A 375 -7.76 -11.35 0.29
C LEU A 375 -6.26 -11.59 0.51
N GLU A 376 -5.91 -12.42 1.49
CA GLU A 376 -4.50 -12.78 1.76
C GLU A 376 -3.95 -13.74 0.72
N TRP A 377 -4.75 -14.73 0.33
CA TRP A 377 -4.41 -15.63 -0.76
C TRP A 377 -4.22 -14.86 -2.08
N LEU A 378 -5.12 -13.93 -2.41
CA LEU A 378 -5.01 -13.07 -3.59
C LEU A 378 -3.74 -12.21 -3.52
N ALA A 379 -3.45 -11.58 -2.38
CA ALA A 379 -2.25 -10.78 -2.19
C ALA A 379 -0.94 -11.58 -2.35
N ASN A 380 -0.95 -12.90 -2.13
CA ASN A 380 0.22 -13.75 -2.33
C ASN A 380 0.35 -14.28 -3.77
N ASN A 381 -0.78 -14.53 -4.45
CA ASN A 381 -0.79 -15.26 -5.73
C ASN A 381 -1.12 -14.40 -6.97
N TYR A 382 -1.58 -13.14 -6.81
CA TYR A 382 -2.00 -12.30 -7.96
C TYR A 382 -0.94 -12.16 -9.05
N LYS A 383 0.36 -12.13 -8.68
CA LYS A 383 1.47 -12.02 -9.64
C LYS A 383 1.56 -13.24 -10.57
N SER A 384 1.19 -14.43 -10.10
CA SER A 384 1.21 -15.65 -10.91
C SER A 384 0.16 -15.64 -12.01
N PHE A 385 -0.96 -14.95 -11.78
CA PHE A 385 -2.06 -14.80 -12.75
C PHE A 385 -1.86 -13.62 -13.71
N GLY A 386 -0.83 -12.81 -13.51
CA GLY A 386 -0.56 -11.63 -14.34
C GLY A 386 -1.56 -10.48 -14.16
N ALA A 387 -2.35 -10.48 -13.08
CA ALA A 387 -3.28 -9.39 -12.75
C ALA A 387 -2.60 -8.35 -11.85
N THR A 388 -3.11 -7.11 -11.83
CA THR A 388 -2.74 -6.08 -10.84
C THR A 388 -3.77 -6.05 -9.72
N LEU A 389 -3.36 -6.24 -8.46
CA LEU A 389 -4.26 -6.17 -7.31
C LEU A 389 -4.35 -4.74 -6.76
N GLU A 390 -5.55 -4.20 -6.70
CA GLU A 390 -5.87 -2.91 -6.09
C GLU A 390 -6.82 -3.10 -4.90
N ILE A 391 -6.39 -2.60 -3.74
CA ILE A 391 -7.15 -2.71 -2.49
C ILE A 391 -7.87 -1.39 -2.24
N ILE A 392 -9.19 -1.45 -2.10
CA ILE A 392 -10.07 -0.28 -1.94
C ILE A 392 -10.76 -0.27 -0.57
N THR A 393 -11.36 0.87 -0.22
CA THR A 393 -12.10 1.13 1.01
C THR A 393 -13.56 1.49 0.71
N ASP A 394 -14.41 1.49 1.73
CA ASP A 394 -15.83 1.85 1.62
C ASP A 394 -16.11 3.32 1.99
N LYS A 395 -15.05 4.13 2.12
CA LYS A 395 -15.15 5.54 2.56
C LYS A 395 -15.69 6.47 1.47
N SER A 396 -15.53 6.11 0.20
CA SER A 396 -16.09 6.84 -0.93
C SER A 396 -17.52 6.37 -1.24
N GLN A 397 -18.32 7.22 -1.86
CA GLN A 397 -19.68 6.83 -2.28
C GLN A 397 -19.62 5.68 -3.30
N GLU A 398 -18.68 5.75 -4.24
CA GLU A 398 -18.43 4.72 -5.25
C GLU A 398 -17.92 3.42 -4.61
N GLY A 399 -17.03 3.49 -3.63
CA GLY A 399 -16.57 2.34 -2.85
C GLY A 399 -17.70 1.66 -2.07
N SER A 400 -18.58 2.46 -1.44
CA SER A 400 -19.75 1.93 -0.75
C SER A 400 -20.71 1.21 -1.70
N GLN A 401 -20.91 1.74 -2.92
CA GLN A 401 -21.69 1.09 -3.97
C GLN A 401 -21.04 -0.22 -4.45
N PHE A 402 -19.71 -0.23 -4.63
CA PHE A 402 -19.00 -1.43 -5.01
C PHE A 402 -19.13 -2.56 -3.97
N VAL A 403 -18.95 -2.22 -2.69
CA VAL A 403 -19.08 -3.20 -1.60
C VAL A 403 -20.51 -3.72 -1.46
N ARG A 404 -21.51 -2.83 -1.42
CA ARG A 404 -22.91 -3.21 -1.21
C ARG A 404 -23.58 -3.83 -2.44
N GLY A 405 -23.18 -3.41 -3.64
CA GLY A 405 -23.80 -3.84 -4.90
C GLY A 405 -23.13 -5.07 -5.50
N PHE A 406 -21.81 -5.20 -5.38
CA PHE A 406 -21.02 -6.22 -6.08
C PHE A 406 -20.25 -7.16 -5.14
N GLY A 407 -20.53 -7.12 -3.83
CA GLY A 407 -19.97 -8.05 -2.84
C GLY A 407 -18.50 -7.78 -2.47
N GLY A 408 -17.96 -6.61 -2.81
CA GLY A 408 -16.62 -6.19 -2.40
C GLY A 408 -15.45 -6.88 -3.13
N ILE A 409 -15.73 -7.68 -4.17
CA ILE A 409 -14.73 -8.27 -5.06
C ILE A 409 -15.18 -8.15 -6.52
N GLY A 410 -14.26 -7.78 -7.39
CA GLY A 410 -14.50 -7.70 -8.83
C GLY A 410 -13.22 -7.44 -9.58
N GLY A 411 -13.32 -7.35 -10.90
CA GLY A 411 -12.17 -7.11 -11.75
C GLY A 411 -12.52 -6.47 -13.08
N ILE A 412 -11.55 -5.76 -13.64
CA ILE A 412 -11.57 -5.26 -15.01
C ILE A 412 -10.85 -6.29 -15.87
N LEU A 413 -11.51 -6.78 -16.92
CA LEU A 413 -10.99 -7.81 -17.80
C LEU A 413 -10.29 -7.19 -19.02
N ARG A 414 -9.24 -7.85 -19.52
CA ARG A 414 -8.54 -7.44 -20.75
C ARG A 414 -9.40 -7.63 -21.99
N TYR A 415 -10.20 -8.70 -21.98
CA TYR A 415 -11.09 -9.10 -23.06
C TYR A 415 -12.42 -9.61 -22.49
N LYS A 416 -13.46 -9.60 -23.32
CA LYS A 416 -14.79 -10.07 -22.92
C LYS A 416 -14.75 -11.58 -22.67
N VAL A 417 -15.25 -11.99 -21.51
CA VAL A 417 -15.43 -13.39 -21.12
C VAL A 417 -16.93 -13.62 -20.97
N ASP A 418 -17.43 -14.73 -21.50
CA ASP A 418 -18.83 -15.12 -21.33
C ASP A 418 -18.95 -16.06 -20.13
N PHE A 419 -19.42 -15.53 -19.01
CA PHE A 419 -19.58 -16.29 -17.77
C PHE A 419 -20.80 -17.22 -17.82
N GLN A 420 -21.79 -16.93 -18.68
CA GLN A 420 -23.03 -17.71 -18.77
C GLN A 420 -22.80 -19.05 -19.47
N SER A 421 -21.95 -19.09 -20.50
CA SER A 421 -21.62 -20.34 -21.18
C SER A 421 -20.84 -21.31 -20.28
N MET A 422 -19.97 -20.79 -19.40
CA MET A 422 -19.17 -21.62 -18.49
C MET A 422 -20.00 -22.20 -17.34
N GLN A 423 -21.01 -21.47 -16.84
CA GLN A 423 -21.94 -22.03 -15.86
C GLN A 423 -22.81 -23.16 -16.44
N LEU A 424 -23.09 -23.14 -17.75
CA LEU A 424 -23.80 -24.22 -18.43
C LEU A 424 -22.92 -25.46 -18.63
N ASP A 425 -21.63 -25.28 -18.95
CA ASP A 425 -20.69 -26.40 -19.05
C ASP A 425 -20.53 -27.13 -17.70
N ASP A 426 -20.43 -26.42 -16.57
CA ASP A 426 -20.37 -27.03 -15.24
C ASP A 426 -21.64 -27.86 -14.91
N ILE A 427 -22.82 -27.39 -15.34
CA ILE A 427 -24.10 -28.11 -15.14
C ILE A 427 -24.22 -29.33 -16.07
N GLU A 428 -23.71 -29.26 -17.30
CA GLU A 428 -23.69 -30.41 -18.22
C GLU A 428 -22.70 -31.49 -17.77
N THR A 429 -21.61 -31.12 -17.08
CA THR A 429 -20.62 -32.10 -16.59
C THR A 429 -21.10 -32.85 -15.34
N ASP A 430 -21.90 -32.21 -14.47
CA ASP A 430 -22.52 -32.83 -13.29
C ASP A 430 -23.81 -33.63 -13.61
N GLY A 431 -24.24 -33.68 -14.88
CA GLY A 431 -25.59 -34.13 -15.27
C GLY A 431 -25.67 -35.33 -16.22
N ILE A 432 -24.57 -35.96 -16.62
CA ILE A 432 -24.61 -37.06 -17.60
C ILE A 432 -23.91 -38.31 -17.05
N ASP A 433 -24.63 -39.05 -16.21
CA ASP A 433 -24.36 -40.46 -15.96
C ASP A 433 -24.90 -41.25 -17.17
N LEU A 434 -24.04 -41.51 -18.16
CA LEU A 434 -24.39 -42.15 -19.44
C LEU A 434 -24.42 -43.69 -19.38
N ASP A 435 -24.45 -44.27 -18.17
CA ASP A 435 -24.41 -45.72 -17.95
C ASP A 435 -25.78 -46.37 -17.69
N ASP A 436 -26.89 -45.64 -17.91
CA ASP A 436 -28.25 -46.17 -17.74
C ASP A 436 -29.10 -46.07 -19.02
N TYR A 437 -28.58 -46.63 -20.14
CA TYR A 437 -29.37 -46.91 -21.36
C TYR A 437 -29.11 -48.29 -21.97
#